data_AF-A0A959D659-F1
#
_entry.id   AF-A0A959D659-F1
#
_cell.length_a   1.000
_cell.length_b   1.000
_cell.length_c   1.000
_cell.angle_alpha   90.00
_cell.angle_beta   90.00
_cell.angle_gamma   90.00
#
_symmetry.space_group_name_H-M   'P 1'
#
loop_
_entity.id
_entity.type
_entity.pdbx_description
1 polymer ?
#
loop_
_entity_poly.entity_id
_entity_poly.type
_entity_poly.pdbx_seq_one_letter_code
_entity_poly.pdbx_strand_id
1 'polypeptide(L)'
;MKIRLLFFAFLICCHLPEATSQPTKGIGIMAGVNLSHIYITDAGGFNDFNQSLRWQPGVQAGLTAIPVLFSEQFGLKLGFGYFQRGAASDSKGPTLLDKDGVFRFHYLSLPITVLYYPTERLFFELGPQLSYLVGAKTHLKESGEITSFNRTIDHYENIGLSAGLGYDIQQRVKVSLQFYQGFLSIDELEKRDSSEKSHLLNQSILLGLEIELWRW
;
A
#
# COMPACT_ATOMS: atom_id res chain seq x y z
N MET A 1 -6.11 19.35 5.35
CA MET A 1 -6.68 19.04 6.69
C MET A 1 -6.62 17.54 7.03
N LYS A 2 -6.89 16.63 6.07
CA LYS A 2 -6.96 15.17 6.29
C LYS A 2 -5.62 14.43 6.51
N ILE A 3 -4.50 14.92 5.98
CA ILE A 3 -3.17 14.31 6.25
C ILE A 3 -2.76 14.49 7.72
N ARG A 4 -3.12 15.65 8.30
CA ARG A 4 -3.02 15.86 9.75
C ARG A 4 -3.93 14.90 10.49
N LEU A 5 -5.14 14.64 9.97
CA LEU A 5 -6.07 13.67 10.57
C LEU A 5 -5.54 12.23 10.59
N LEU A 6 -4.86 11.76 9.52
CA LEU A 6 -4.23 10.43 9.52
C LEU A 6 -3.08 10.34 10.53
N PHE A 7 -2.25 11.39 10.58
CA PHE A 7 -1.18 11.50 11.57
C PHE A 7 -1.74 11.59 13.01
N PHE A 8 -2.81 12.35 13.21
CA PHE A 8 -3.52 12.44 14.48
C PHE A 8 -4.22 11.12 14.83
N ALA A 9 -4.78 10.36 13.87
CA ALA A 9 -5.37 9.05 14.11
C ALA A 9 -4.32 8.02 14.56
N PHE A 10 -3.14 8.07 13.96
CA PHE A 10 -1.98 7.28 14.42
C PHE A 10 -1.58 7.67 15.86
N LEU A 11 -1.44 8.97 16.14
CA LEU A 11 -1.12 9.46 17.48
C LEU A 11 -2.20 9.14 18.53
N ILE A 12 -3.48 9.24 18.18
CA ILE A 12 -4.60 8.94 19.09
C ILE A 12 -4.59 7.45 19.45
N CYS A 13 -4.29 6.54 18.51
CA CYS A 13 -4.13 5.12 18.84
C CYS A 13 -2.95 4.86 19.80
N CYS A 14 -1.87 5.64 19.71
CA CYS A 14 -0.79 5.59 20.71
C CYS A 14 -1.22 6.07 22.10
N HIS A 15 -2.29 6.88 22.20
CA HIS A 15 -2.79 7.48 23.43
C HIS A 15 -4.11 6.87 23.96
N LEU A 16 -4.57 5.73 23.43
CA LEU A 16 -5.79 5.08 23.94
C LEU A 16 -5.63 4.71 25.43
N PRO A 17 -6.56 5.15 26.32
CA PRO A 17 -6.52 4.83 27.74
C PRO A 17 -6.73 3.33 27.97
N GLU A 18 -5.98 2.80 28.92
CA GLU A 18 -5.80 1.37 29.19
C GLU A 18 -7.03 0.76 29.87
N ALA A 19 -7.62 -0.24 29.22
CA ALA A 19 -8.66 -1.08 29.82
C ALA A 19 -8.35 -2.56 29.57
N THR A 20 -7.16 -3.02 29.98
CA THR A 20 -6.82 -4.40 30.41
C THR A 20 -5.30 -4.56 30.56
N SER A 21 -4.87 -5.55 31.34
CA SER A 21 -3.51 -5.80 31.84
C SER A 21 -2.42 -5.88 30.76
N GLN A 22 -1.61 -4.81 30.69
CA GLN A 22 -0.30 -4.65 30.04
C GLN A 22 -0.09 -5.28 28.65
N PRO A 23 -0.68 -4.71 27.58
CA PRO A 23 -0.06 -4.82 26.26
C PRO A 23 1.25 -4.00 26.24
N THR A 24 2.37 -4.64 25.95
CA THR A 24 3.66 -3.95 25.74
C THR A 24 3.49 -2.93 24.62
N LYS A 25 3.70 -1.64 24.93
CA LYS A 25 3.62 -0.57 23.95
C LYS A 25 5.00 -0.32 23.36
N GLY A 26 5.04 0.25 22.16
CA GLY A 26 6.31 0.61 21.58
C GLY A 26 6.24 0.96 20.10
N ILE A 27 7.40 1.26 19.54
CA ILE A 27 7.56 1.63 18.14
C ILE A 27 8.61 0.74 17.48
N GLY A 28 8.30 0.29 16.27
CA GLY A 28 9.21 -0.32 15.34
C GLY A 28 9.39 0.54 14.09
N ILE A 29 10.41 0.20 13.31
CA ILE A 29 10.63 0.69 11.96
C ILE A 29 10.33 -0.42 10.98
N MET A 30 9.72 -0.08 9.85
CA MET A 30 9.51 -1.00 8.73
C MET A 30 10.23 -0.49 7.48
N ALA A 31 10.81 -1.40 6.73
CA ALA A 31 11.37 -1.16 5.40
C ALA A 31 11.09 -2.37 4.51
N GLY A 32 11.01 -2.16 3.20
CA GLY A 32 10.74 -3.28 2.29
C GLY A 32 10.75 -2.89 0.83
N VAL A 33 10.61 -3.92 0.00
CA VAL A 33 10.44 -3.80 -1.45
C VAL A 33 9.12 -4.40 -1.85
N ASN A 34 8.56 -3.91 -2.95
CA ASN A 34 7.37 -4.49 -3.53
C ASN A 34 7.50 -4.62 -5.04
N LEU A 35 6.79 -5.58 -5.60
CA LEU A 35 6.49 -5.65 -7.02
C LEU A 35 5.00 -5.38 -7.13
N SER A 36 4.62 -4.41 -7.96
CA SER A 36 3.21 -4.06 -8.14
C SER A 36 2.83 -4.00 -9.61
N HIS A 37 1.56 -4.23 -9.90
CA HIS A 37 0.99 -3.98 -11.22
C HIS A 37 -0.42 -3.40 -11.07
N ILE A 38 -0.92 -2.82 -12.15
CA ILE A 38 -2.25 -2.22 -12.19
C ILE A 38 -3.07 -2.96 -13.22
N TYR A 39 -4.28 -3.29 -12.80
CA TYR A 39 -5.29 -3.93 -13.62
C TYR A 39 -6.43 -2.94 -13.84
N ILE A 40 -6.81 -2.76 -15.10
CA ILE A 40 -7.82 -1.81 -15.54
C ILE A 40 -9.00 -2.61 -16.04
N THR A 41 -10.17 -2.39 -15.43
CA THR A 41 -11.45 -2.89 -15.94
C THR A 41 -12.34 -1.72 -16.31
N ASP A 42 -13.09 -1.89 -17.39
CA ASP A 42 -14.12 -0.95 -17.85
C ASP A 42 -13.54 0.45 -18.13
N ALA A 43 -12.67 0.52 -19.13
CA ALA A 43 -12.13 1.78 -19.63
C ALA A 43 -13.23 2.52 -20.41
N GLY A 44 -13.66 3.68 -19.90
CA GLY A 44 -14.84 4.43 -20.37
C GLY A 44 -15.06 4.39 -21.90
N GLY A 45 -16.14 3.72 -22.30
CA GLY A 45 -16.60 3.52 -23.67
C GLY A 45 -16.45 2.09 -24.21
N PHE A 46 -15.72 1.21 -23.51
CA PHE A 46 -15.49 -0.17 -23.94
C PHE A 46 -15.92 -1.17 -22.86
N ASN A 47 -17.11 -1.74 -22.99
CA ASN A 47 -17.49 -2.95 -22.25
C ASN A 47 -16.48 -4.07 -22.60
N ASP A 48 -16.05 -4.83 -21.60
CA ASP A 48 -15.07 -5.94 -21.69
C ASP A 48 -13.61 -5.53 -21.97
N PHE A 49 -13.25 -4.25 -21.78
CA PHE A 49 -11.86 -3.85 -21.82
C PHE A 49 -11.13 -4.24 -20.54
N ASN A 50 -10.29 -5.26 -20.65
CA ASN A 50 -9.50 -5.79 -19.56
C ASN A 50 -8.01 -5.76 -19.89
N GLN A 51 -7.24 -4.96 -19.14
CA GLN A 51 -5.79 -4.88 -19.33
C GLN A 51 -5.01 -4.95 -18.02
N SER A 52 -4.00 -5.81 -18.02
CA SER A 52 -2.98 -5.88 -16.98
C SER A 52 -1.72 -5.17 -17.47
N LEU A 53 -1.27 -4.19 -16.72
CA LEU A 53 0.06 -3.61 -16.89
C LEU A 53 1.11 -4.55 -16.30
N ARG A 54 2.36 -4.42 -16.75
CA ARG A 54 3.48 -5.22 -16.26
C ARG A 54 3.89 -4.83 -14.84
N TRP A 55 4.46 -5.81 -14.14
CA TRP A 55 5.03 -5.64 -12.81
C TRP A 55 6.17 -4.61 -12.79
N GLN A 56 6.12 -3.74 -11.79
CA GLN A 56 7.06 -2.66 -11.56
C GLN A 56 7.56 -2.72 -10.12
N PRO A 57 8.89 -2.66 -9.89
CA PRO A 57 9.44 -2.62 -8.54
C PRO A 57 9.22 -1.26 -7.85
N GLY A 58 9.03 -1.34 -6.53
CA GLY A 58 8.81 -0.25 -5.61
C GLY A 58 9.45 -0.52 -4.25
N VAL A 59 9.46 0.52 -3.41
CA VAL A 59 10.06 0.49 -2.07
C VAL A 59 9.06 1.02 -1.06
N GLN A 60 9.21 0.60 0.20
CA GLN A 60 8.43 1.11 1.31
C GLN A 60 9.31 1.34 2.53
N ALA A 61 8.94 2.33 3.34
CA ALA A 61 9.59 2.61 4.61
C ALA A 61 8.61 3.34 5.54
N GLY A 62 8.69 3.08 6.84
CA GLY A 62 7.81 3.73 7.80
C GLY A 62 8.04 3.28 9.24
N LEU A 63 7.04 3.57 10.06
CA LEU A 63 6.97 3.22 11.47
C LEU A 63 5.83 2.24 11.71
N THR A 64 6.01 1.36 12.67
CA THR A 64 4.97 0.47 13.18
C THR A 64 4.81 0.70 14.68
N ALA A 65 3.60 0.64 15.19
CA ALA A 65 3.37 0.41 16.60
C ALA A 65 3.64 -1.07 16.88
N ILE A 66 4.27 -1.38 18.02
CA ILE A 66 4.44 -2.76 18.46
C ILE A 66 3.05 -3.41 18.56
N PRO A 67 2.88 -4.66 18.09
CA PRO A 67 1.58 -5.31 18.10
C PRO A 67 1.00 -5.40 19.51
N VAL A 68 -0.21 -4.88 19.67
CA VAL A 68 -1.00 -5.03 20.90
C VAL A 68 -1.64 -6.40 20.87
N LEU A 69 -1.14 -7.33 21.68
CA LEU A 69 -1.74 -8.66 21.84
C LEU A 69 -3.00 -8.55 22.70
N PHE A 70 -4.13 -9.00 22.16
CA PHE A 70 -5.40 -9.08 22.89
C PHE A 70 -5.79 -10.54 23.22
N SER A 71 -5.01 -11.49 22.73
CA SER A 71 -5.03 -12.91 23.09
C SER A 71 -3.61 -13.48 22.89
N GLU A 72 -3.34 -14.70 23.38
CA GLU A 72 -2.06 -15.37 23.19
C GLU A 72 -1.71 -15.57 21.71
N GLN A 73 -2.73 -15.72 20.86
CA GLN A 73 -2.57 -15.99 19.43
C GLN A 73 -2.91 -14.78 18.55
N PHE A 74 -3.48 -13.69 19.10
CA PHE A 74 -3.97 -12.59 18.28
C PHE A 74 -3.45 -11.24 18.74
N GLY A 75 -3.03 -10.43 17.77
CA GLY A 75 -2.57 -9.08 17.99
C GLY A 75 -3.09 -8.09 16.96
N LEU A 76 -3.00 -6.81 17.29
CA LEU A 76 -3.30 -5.71 16.39
C LEU A 76 -2.05 -4.85 16.19
N LYS A 77 -1.66 -4.67 14.94
CA LYS A 77 -0.52 -3.84 14.50
C LYS A 77 -1.06 -2.63 13.73
N LEU A 78 -0.55 -1.46 14.08
CA LEU A 78 -0.77 -0.23 13.31
C LEU A 78 0.55 0.19 12.69
N GLY A 79 0.53 0.64 11.45
CA GLY A 79 1.70 1.20 10.80
C GLY A 79 1.38 2.53 10.14
N PHE A 80 2.43 3.30 9.85
CA PHE A 80 2.37 4.51 9.06
C PHE A 80 3.65 4.66 8.26
N GLY A 81 3.56 4.84 6.95
CA GLY A 81 4.75 4.95 6.14
C GLY A 81 4.52 5.35 4.70
N TYR A 82 5.62 5.49 3.99
CA TYR A 82 5.68 5.73 2.57
C TYR A 82 5.70 4.40 1.81
N PHE A 83 4.88 4.32 0.75
CA PHE A 83 4.78 3.16 -0.13
C PHE A 83 4.85 3.65 -1.58
N GLN A 84 5.89 3.26 -2.29
CA GLN A 84 5.97 3.43 -3.73
C GLN A 84 5.42 2.20 -4.42
N ARG A 85 4.42 2.38 -5.28
CA ARG A 85 3.87 1.36 -6.16
C ARG A 85 3.89 1.87 -7.60
N GLY A 86 3.62 1.02 -8.57
CA GLY A 86 3.70 1.37 -9.97
C GLY A 86 3.27 0.26 -10.91
N ALA A 87 3.32 0.56 -12.19
CA ALA A 87 3.12 -0.40 -13.26
C ALA A 87 3.88 0.05 -14.51
N ALA A 88 4.23 -0.90 -15.37
CA ALA A 88 4.87 -0.61 -16.66
C ALA A 88 3.96 -1.02 -17.82
N SER A 89 3.95 -0.24 -18.89
CA SER A 89 3.28 -0.53 -20.16
C SER A 89 4.34 -0.78 -21.22
N ASP A 90 4.18 -1.86 -21.99
CA ASP A 90 5.01 -2.15 -23.15
C ASP A 90 4.14 -1.98 -24.41
N SER A 91 4.67 -1.31 -25.43
CA SER A 91 4.01 -1.01 -26.70
C SER A 91 3.72 -2.24 -27.60
N LYS A 92 3.98 -3.47 -27.10
CA LYS A 92 3.80 -4.72 -27.85
C LYS A 92 2.41 -5.34 -27.61
N GLY A 93 1.36 -4.64 -28.01
CA GLY A 93 -0.03 -5.13 -27.96
C GLY A 93 -1.03 -3.98 -28.03
N PRO A 94 -2.34 -4.26 -28.25
CA PRO A 94 -3.36 -3.24 -28.14
C PRO A 94 -3.38 -2.84 -26.66
N THR A 95 -2.74 -1.74 -26.30
CA THR A 95 -2.64 -1.25 -24.92
C THR A 95 -3.17 0.17 -24.91
N LEU A 96 -3.77 0.67 -23.82
CA LEU A 96 -4.27 2.06 -23.76
C LEU A 96 -3.19 3.13 -24.04
N LEU A 97 -1.93 2.72 -24.07
CA LEU A 97 -0.78 3.56 -24.32
C LEU A 97 0.01 2.98 -25.50
N ASP A 98 0.04 3.71 -26.61
CA ASP A 98 0.87 3.41 -27.79
C ASP A 98 2.39 3.56 -27.53
N LYS A 99 2.80 3.71 -26.26
CA LYS A 99 4.18 4.04 -25.85
C LYS A 99 4.61 3.22 -24.64
N ASP A 100 5.89 2.87 -24.62
CA ASP A 100 6.52 2.28 -23.45
C ASP A 100 6.49 3.31 -22.31
N GLY A 101 5.88 2.92 -21.18
CA GLY A 101 5.58 3.84 -20.09
C GLY A 101 5.80 3.20 -18.72
N VAL A 102 6.47 3.90 -17.81
CA VAL A 102 6.58 3.50 -16.40
C VAL A 102 5.83 4.50 -15.54
N PHE A 103 4.82 4.01 -14.83
CA PHE A 103 4.02 4.76 -13.88
C PHE A 103 4.48 4.43 -12.47
N ARG A 104 4.77 5.46 -11.67
CA ARG A 104 5.11 5.35 -10.25
C ARG A 104 4.18 6.23 -9.44
N PHE A 105 3.57 5.64 -8.43
CA PHE A 105 2.65 6.25 -7.50
C PHE A 105 3.28 6.25 -6.10
N HIS A 106 3.24 7.40 -5.47
CA HIS A 106 3.82 7.66 -4.16
C HIS A 106 2.69 7.81 -3.16
N TYR A 107 2.58 6.87 -2.22
CA TYR A 107 1.53 6.86 -1.21
C TYR A 107 2.09 7.08 0.19
N LEU A 108 1.34 7.80 1.01
CA LEU A 108 1.42 7.69 2.46
C LEU A 108 0.31 6.74 2.92
N SER A 109 0.68 5.64 3.54
CA SER A 109 -0.24 4.60 3.94
C SER A 109 -0.27 4.38 5.45
N LEU A 110 -1.47 4.05 5.92
CA LEU A 110 -1.79 3.64 7.28
C LEU A 110 -2.36 2.21 7.25
N PRO A 111 -1.52 1.16 7.31
CA PRO A 111 -1.98 -0.21 7.50
C PRO A 111 -2.50 -0.44 8.92
N ILE A 112 -3.67 -1.10 9.00
CA ILE A 112 -4.28 -1.58 10.24
C ILE A 112 -4.38 -3.10 10.10
N THR A 113 -3.61 -3.85 10.88
CA THR A 113 -3.36 -5.26 10.59
C THR A 113 -3.60 -6.11 11.82
N VAL A 114 -4.47 -7.10 11.70
CA VAL A 114 -4.62 -8.16 12.69
C VAL A 114 -3.53 -9.21 12.42
N LEU A 115 -2.86 -9.64 13.48
CA LEU A 115 -1.86 -10.69 13.48
C LEU A 115 -2.43 -11.95 14.14
N TYR A 116 -2.18 -13.10 13.54
CA TYR A 116 -2.47 -14.41 14.11
C TYR A 116 -1.19 -15.23 14.24
N TYR A 117 -0.85 -15.67 15.45
CA TYR A 117 0.37 -16.40 15.79
C TYR A 117 0.04 -17.89 16.01
N PRO A 118 0.11 -18.75 14.98
CA PRO A 118 -0.01 -20.21 15.15
C PRO A 118 1.16 -20.82 15.94
N THR A 119 2.31 -20.13 15.99
CA THR A 119 3.49 -20.51 16.77
C THR A 119 4.12 -19.24 17.35
N GLU A 120 5.11 -19.38 18.24
CA GLU A 120 5.81 -18.22 18.83
C GLU A 120 6.54 -17.32 17.81
N ARG A 121 6.82 -17.81 16.59
CA ARG A 121 7.61 -17.09 15.59
C ARG A 121 6.90 -16.86 14.27
N LEU A 122 6.10 -17.82 13.82
CA LEU A 122 5.28 -17.65 12.61
C LEU A 122 4.03 -16.84 12.94
N PHE A 123 3.73 -15.89 12.07
CA PHE A 123 2.48 -15.14 12.14
C PHE A 123 1.86 -14.97 10.76
N PHE A 124 0.53 -14.93 10.73
CA PHE A 124 -0.24 -14.45 9.60
C PHE A 124 -0.68 -13.02 9.88
N GLU A 125 -0.80 -12.22 8.82
CA GLU A 125 -1.22 -10.84 8.93
C GLU A 125 -2.34 -10.55 7.94
N LEU A 126 -3.38 -9.86 8.39
CA LEU A 126 -4.54 -9.53 7.58
C LEU A 126 -5.08 -8.17 8.03
N GLY A 127 -5.31 -7.26 7.10
CA GLY A 127 -6.10 -6.08 7.43
C GLY A 127 -6.13 -5.00 6.37
N PRO A 128 -7.01 -4.01 6.56
CA PRO A 128 -7.15 -2.90 5.64
C PRO A 128 -5.93 -1.99 5.65
N GLN A 129 -5.69 -1.34 4.52
CA GLN A 129 -4.65 -0.33 4.35
C GLN A 129 -5.26 0.89 3.68
N LEU A 130 -5.27 2.00 4.41
CA LEU A 130 -5.66 3.31 3.91
C LEU A 130 -4.42 3.96 3.28
N SER A 131 -4.51 4.38 2.02
CA SER A 131 -3.39 4.98 1.30
C SER A 131 -3.80 6.31 0.70
N TYR A 132 -2.97 7.32 0.89
CA TYR A 132 -3.17 8.65 0.36
C TYR A 132 -2.11 8.94 -0.69
N LEU A 133 -2.51 9.20 -1.93
CA LEU A 133 -1.60 9.48 -3.04
C LEU A 133 -1.04 10.90 -2.88
N VAL A 134 0.28 11.01 -2.71
CA VAL A 134 0.98 12.28 -2.56
C VAL A 134 1.71 12.72 -3.83
N GLY A 135 1.85 11.84 -4.81
CA GLY A 135 2.40 12.20 -6.11
C GLY A 135 2.43 11.03 -7.09
N ALA A 136 2.47 11.36 -8.38
CA ALA A 136 2.74 10.38 -9.42
C ALA A 136 3.82 10.87 -10.36
N LYS A 137 4.61 9.91 -10.85
CA LYS A 137 5.65 10.13 -11.85
C LYS A 137 5.42 9.18 -13.01
N THR A 138 5.43 9.73 -14.22
CA THR A 138 5.30 8.96 -15.45
C THR A 138 6.54 9.19 -16.29
N HIS A 139 7.21 8.09 -16.66
CA HIS A 139 8.30 8.10 -17.63
C HIS A 139 7.77 7.50 -18.92
N LEU A 140 7.77 8.27 -20.01
CA LEU A 140 7.42 7.79 -21.35
C LEU A 140 8.68 7.69 -22.18
N LYS A 141 8.82 6.59 -22.92
CA LYS A 141 9.91 6.42 -23.87
C LYS A 141 9.35 6.52 -25.29
N GLU A 142 9.88 7.46 -26.05
CA GLU A 142 9.49 7.70 -27.45
C GLU A 142 10.76 7.80 -28.29
N SER A 143 10.90 6.91 -29.28
CA SER A 143 12.02 6.95 -30.24
C SER A 143 13.43 7.01 -29.63
N GLY A 144 13.61 6.46 -28.41
CA GLY A 144 14.90 6.45 -27.71
C GLY A 144 15.09 7.57 -26.69
N GLU A 145 14.25 8.61 -26.71
CA GLU A 145 14.24 9.68 -25.71
C GLU A 145 13.31 9.33 -24.53
N ILE A 146 13.72 9.71 -23.31
CA ILE A 146 12.93 9.50 -22.09
C ILE A 146 12.39 10.85 -21.63
N THR A 147 11.08 11.02 -21.69
CA THR A 147 10.39 12.19 -21.15
C THR A 147 9.78 11.84 -19.81
N SER A 148 10.06 12.66 -18.79
CA SER A 148 9.57 12.45 -17.42
C SER A 148 8.58 13.52 -17.03
N PHE A 149 7.38 13.11 -16.64
CA PHE A 149 6.33 13.99 -16.15
C PHE A 149 6.12 13.73 -14.66
N ASN A 150 6.27 14.77 -13.84
CA ASN A 150 5.87 14.74 -12.45
C ASN A 150 4.51 15.41 -12.34
N ARG A 151 3.50 14.68 -11.86
CA ARG A 151 2.21 15.26 -11.52
C ARG A 151 2.08 15.24 -10.01
N THR A 152 2.04 16.44 -9.42
CA THR A 152 1.46 16.59 -8.08
C THR A 152 -0.02 16.32 -8.25
N ILE A 153 -0.49 15.23 -7.66
CA ILE A 153 -1.88 14.86 -7.79
C ILE A 153 -2.60 15.33 -6.53
N ASP A 154 -3.66 16.11 -6.73
CA ASP A 154 -4.56 16.51 -5.68
C ASP A 154 -5.46 15.33 -5.31
N HIS A 155 -5.31 14.84 -4.08
CA HIS A 155 -6.36 14.17 -3.29
C HIS A 155 -6.96 12.86 -3.84
N TYR A 156 -6.14 11.83 -4.10
CA TYR A 156 -6.66 10.46 -4.25
C TYR A 156 -6.44 9.62 -3.00
N GLU A 157 -7.55 9.16 -2.43
CA GLU A 157 -7.60 8.18 -1.37
C GLU A 157 -7.76 6.79 -2.01
N ASN A 158 -7.01 5.80 -1.53
CA ASN A 158 -7.14 4.41 -1.93
C ASN A 158 -7.33 3.57 -0.68
N ILE A 159 -8.33 2.70 -0.70
CA ILE A 159 -8.54 1.70 0.33
C ILE A 159 -8.15 0.36 -0.27
N GLY A 160 -7.28 -0.36 0.42
CA GLY A 160 -6.91 -1.71 0.03
C GLY A 160 -6.99 -2.68 1.20
N LEU A 161 -6.83 -3.95 0.87
CA LEU A 161 -6.70 -5.04 1.81
C LEU A 161 -5.31 -5.66 1.66
N SER A 162 -4.68 -6.00 2.77
CA SER A 162 -3.40 -6.70 2.82
C SER A 162 -3.55 -8.02 3.56
N ALA A 163 -2.91 -9.06 3.06
CA ALA A 163 -2.81 -10.37 3.69
C ALA A 163 -1.39 -10.91 3.53
N GLY A 164 -0.84 -11.59 4.52
CA GLY A 164 0.54 -12.04 4.48
C GLY A 164 0.88 -13.06 5.54
N LEU A 165 2.13 -13.49 5.48
CA LEU A 165 2.77 -14.37 6.44
C LEU A 165 4.13 -13.82 6.81
N GLY A 166 4.57 -14.04 8.03
CA GLY A 166 5.87 -13.59 8.50
C GLY A 166 6.47 -14.49 9.55
N TYR A 167 7.74 -14.21 9.84
CA TYR A 167 8.56 -14.94 10.77
C TYR A 167 9.34 -13.98 11.65
N ASP A 168 9.29 -14.19 12.97
CA ASP A 168 10.13 -13.51 13.94
C ASP A 168 11.48 -14.24 14.06
N ILE A 169 12.54 -13.62 13.56
CA ILE A 169 13.90 -14.18 13.54
C ILE A 169 14.56 -14.03 14.91
N GLN A 170 14.38 -12.88 15.57
CA GLN A 170 15.11 -12.53 16.79
C GLN A 170 14.28 -11.67 17.76
N GLN A 171 13.10 -12.11 18.21
CA GLN A 171 12.20 -11.45 19.20
C GLN A 171 11.98 -9.91 19.04
N ARG A 172 12.39 -9.33 17.90
CA ARG A 172 12.59 -7.90 17.62
C ARG A 172 12.76 -7.65 16.13
N VAL A 173 13.31 -8.62 15.39
CA VAL A 173 13.44 -8.56 13.92
C VAL A 173 12.43 -9.52 13.30
N LYS A 174 11.48 -8.95 12.56
CA LYS A 174 10.44 -9.70 11.84
C LYS A 174 10.63 -9.52 10.34
N VAL A 175 10.41 -10.58 9.60
CA VAL A 175 10.37 -10.56 8.13
C VAL A 175 9.00 -11.02 7.68
N SER A 176 8.42 -10.37 6.68
CA SER A 176 7.10 -10.69 6.17
C SER A 176 7.03 -10.72 4.65
N LEU A 177 6.15 -11.56 4.14
CA LEU A 177 5.71 -11.60 2.76
C LEU A 177 4.23 -11.27 2.74
N GLN A 178 3.87 -10.22 2.01
CA GLN A 178 2.51 -9.69 1.95
C GLN A 178 2.01 -9.66 0.51
N PHE A 179 0.72 -9.88 0.36
CA PHE A 179 -0.06 -9.59 -0.82
C PHE A 179 -1.02 -8.43 -0.50
N TYR A 180 -1.00 -7.39 -1.32
CA TYR A 180 -1.86 -6.22 -1.21
C TYR A 180 -2.74 -6.10 -2.43
N GLN A 181 -4.04 -5.89 -2.18
CA GLN A 181 -5.05 -5.58 -3.17
C GLN A 181 -5.64 -4.19 -2.85
N GLY A 182 -5.25 -3.19 -3.62
CA GLY A 182 -5.80 -1.85 -3.58
C GLY A 182 -7.00 -1.72 -4.50
N PHE A 183 -8.06 -1.09 -4.00
CA PHE A 183 -9.24 -0.71 -4.77
C PHE A 183 -9.12 0.80 -5.00
N LEU A 184 -8.63 1.18 -6.17
CA LEU A 184 -8.61 2.59 -6.57
C LEU A 184 -9.94 2.88 -7.28
N SER A 185 -10.83 3.61 -6.61
CA SER A 185 -11.96 4.24 -7.27
C SER A 185 -11.50 5.60 -7.80
N ILE A 186 -11.48 5.76 -9.12
CA ILE A 186 -11.47 7.11 -9.71
C ILE A 186 -12.94 7.55 -9.71
N ASP A 187 -13.44 7.99 -8.56
CA ASP A 187 -14.65 8.80 -8.56
C ASP A 187 -14.22 10.23 -8.94
N GLU A 188 -14.73 10.68 -10.09
CA GLU A 188 -14.63 12.06 -10.62
C GLU A 188 -13.26 12.53 -11.12
N LEU A 189 -12.80 11.99 -12.26
CA LEU A 189 -12.08 12.81 -13.22
C LEU A 189 -13.11 13.41 -14.21
N GLU A 190 -13.45 14.67 -13.96
CA GLU A 190 -14.28 15.56 -14.78
C GLU A 190 -15.78 15.23 -14.90
N LYS A 191 -16.61 16.22 -14.56
CA LYS A 191 -17.95 16.42 -15.12
C LYS A 191 -17.84 16.61 -16.65
N ARG A 192 -17.63 15.53 -17.38
CA ARG A 192 -17.66 15.49 -18.83
C ARG A 192 -18.55 14.35 -19.28
N ASP A 193 -19.86 14.58 -19.17
CA ASP A 193 -21.00 13.92 -19.85
C ASP A 193 -21.03 12.39 -20.09
N SER A 194 -20.12 11.60 -19.54
CA SER A 194 -20.15 10.14 -19.57
C SER A 194 -19.97 9.62 -18.16
N SER A 195 -21.09 9.23 -17.54
CA SER A 195 -21.17 8.55 -16.25
C SER A 195 -20.60 7.12 -16.35
N GLU A 196 -19.31 6.99 -16.64
CA GLU A 196 -18.65 5.68 -16.70
C GLU A 196 -17.51 5.62 -15.70
N LYS A 197 -17.63 4.67 -14.76
CA LYS A 197 -16.70 4.45 -13.66
C LYS A 197 -15.64 3.46 -14.11
N SER A 198 -14.40 3.89 -14.25
CA SER A 198 -13.27 2.98 -14.45
C SER A 198 -12.74 2.50 -13.10
N HIS A 199 -12.62 1.19 -12.96
CA HIS A 199 -12.06 0.57 -11.76
C HIS A 199 -10.59 0.26 -11.99
N LEU A 200 -9.74 0.80 -11.10
CA LEU A 200 -8.31 0.54 -11.12
C LEU A 200 -7.95 -0.32 -9.91
N LEU A 201 -7.45 -1.51 -10.16
CA LEU A 201 -7.04 -2.45 -9.14
C LEU A 201 -5.52 -2.47 -9.06
N ASN A 202 -4.97 -2.09 -7.90
CA ASN A 202 -3.52 -2.12 -7.67
C ASN A 202 -3.17 -3.38 -6.90
N GLN A 203 -2.42 -4.28 -7.50
CA GLN A 203 -1.96 -5.50 -6.86
C GLN A 203 -0.48 -5.40 -6.56
N SER A 204 -0.06 -5.82 -5.36
CA SER A 204 1.36 -5.81 -5.00
C SER A 204 1.75 -7.02 -4.17
N ILE A 205 2.92 -7.59 -4.44
CA ILE A 205 3.60 -8.54 -3.57
C ILE A 205 4.73 -7.78 -2.88
N LEU A 206 4.80 -7.85 -1.55
CA LEU A 206 5.72 -7.05 -0.74
C LEU A 206 6.55 -7.95 0.16
N LEU A 207 7.84 -7.69 0.21
CA LEU A 207 8.76 -8.28 1.17
C LEU A 207 9.19 -7.19 2.14
N GLY A 208 8.86 -7.39 3.42
CA GLY A 208 9.06 -6.43 4.49
C GLY A 208 10.02 -6.95 5.55
N LEU A 209 10.75 -6.01 6.15
CA LEU A 209 11.54 -6.20 7.36
C LEU A 209 11.08 -5.16 8.38
N GLU A 210 10.84 -5.62 9.60
CA GLU A 210 10.41 -4.81 10.72
C GLU A 210 11.37 -5.02 11.90
N ILE A 211 11.82 -3.91 12.50
CA ILE A 211 12.68 -3.92 13.68
C ILE A 211 11.98 -3.18 14.80
N GLU A 212 11.72 -3.85 15.91
CA GLU A 212 11.22 -3.22 17.14
C GLU A 212 12.36 -2.44 17.81
N LEU A 213 12.19 -1.13 17.94
CA LEU A 213 13.22 -0.25 18.50
C LEU A 213 13.08 -0.07 20.01
N TRP A 214 11.86 0.23 20.46
CA TRP A 214 11.62 0.62 21.85
C TRP A 214 10.33 0.00 22.36
N ARG A 215 10.40 -0.58 23.57
CA ARG A 215 9.26 -1.10 24.35
C ARG A 215 9.09 -0.28 25.63
N TRP A 216 7.86 0.08 25.99
CA TRP A 216 7.51 0.73 27.26
C TRP A 216 6.18 0.22 27.80
#